data_AF-A0A4U5Q0H9-F1
#
_entry.id   AF-A0A4U5Q0H9-F1
#
_cell.length_a   1.000
_cell.length_b   1.000
_cell.length_c   1.000
_cell.angle_alpha   90.00
_cell.angle_beta   90.00
_cell.angle_gamma   90.00
#
_symmetry.space_group_name_H-M   'P 1'
#
loop_
_entity.id
_entity.type
_entity.pdbx_description
1 polymer ?
#
loop_
_entity_poly.entity_id
_entity_poly.type
_entity_poly.pdbx_seq_one_letter_code
_entity_poly.pdbx_strand_id
1 'polypeptide(L)'
;MFSFCNIIERQKASLKGKKRKASSVDAVERELKGIKDAIKEVARAIREGNLIAERGRPRVYSEQEVFPELVRIGVETHLRYKASTFLVANSGRMKAFFGCPPWERRDR
;
A
#
# COMPACT_ATOMS: atom_id res chain seq x y z
N MET A 1 -37.43 19.98 -65.48
CA MET A 1 -36.04 20.27 -65.07
C MET A 1 -36.06 21.30 -63.96
N PHE A 2 -35.60 20.87 -62.77
CA PHE A 2 -34.93 21.66 -61.74
C PHE A 2 -35.57 22.96 -61.23
N SER A 3 -36.45 22.75 -60.24
CA SER A 3 -36.52 23.55 -59.02
C SER A 3 -35.13 23.64 -58.36
N PHE A 4 -34.40 24.73 -58.57
CA PHE A 4 -33.07 24.93 -57.97
C PHE A 4 -32.77 26.36 -57.51
N CYS A 5 -33.80 27.18 -57.26
CA CYS A 5 -33.57 28.57 -56.85
C CYS A 5 -33.94 28.89 -55.40
N ASN A 6 -34.54 27.97 -54.63
CA ASN A 6 -35.11 28.32 -53.31
C ASN A 6 -34.45 27.68 -52.09
N ILE A 7 -33.35 26.93 -52.27
CA ILE A 7 -32.64 26.27 -51.15
C ILE A 7 -31.50 27.12 -50.59
N ILE A 8 -30.94 28.05 -51.38
CA ILE A 8 -29.76 28.83 -51.00
C ILE A 8 -30.08 29.95 -49.99
N GLU A 9 -31.29 30.54 -50.00
CA GLU A 9 -31.59 31.68 -49.12
C GLU A 9 -31.90 31.30 -47.65
N ARG A 10 -32.34 30.08 -47.36
CA ARG A 10 -32.68 29.67 -45.98
C ARG A 10 -31.47 29.39 -45.08
N GLN A 11 -30.26 29.27 -45.63
CA GLN A 11 -29.06 28.92 -44.87
C GLN A 11 -28.34 30.15 -44.26
N LYS A 12 -28.75 31.39 -44.59
CA LYS A 12 -28.13 32.61 -44.04
C LYS A 12 -28.65 33.04 -42.66
N ALA A 13 -29.62 32.32 -42.09
CA ALA A 13 -30.19 32.65 -40.77
C ALA A 13 -29.89 31.58 -39.70
N SER A 14 -28.66 31.09 -39.59
CA SER A 14 -28.19 30.49 -38.34
C SER A 14 -26.67 30.49 -38.21
N LEU A 15 -26.05 31.65 -38.46
CA LEU A 15 -24.72 31.95 -37.92
C LEU A 15 -24.88 32.45 -36.48
N LYS A 16 -25.36 31.59 -35.56
CA LYS A 16 -25.27 31.88 -34.12
C LYS A 16 -24.35 30.87 -33.49
N GLY A 17 -23.10 31.28 -33.39
CA GLY A 17 -21.98 30.49 -32.91
C GLY A 17 -22.33 29.75 -31.62
N LYS A 18 -22.09 28.44 -31.62
CA LYS A 18 -22.09 27.63 -30.40
C LYS A 18 -20.70 27.03 -30.22
N LYS A 19 -19.74 27.88 -29.87
CA LYS A 19 -18.52 27.44 -29.20
C LYS A 19 -18.93 26.88 -27.83
N ARG A 20 -19.09 25.56 -27.74
CA ARG A 20 -19.08 24.84 -26.46
C ARG A 20 -17.89 23.89 -26.48
N LYS A 21 -16.71 24.44 -26.17
CA LYS A 21 -15.47 23.66 -25.97
C LYS A 21 -14.97 23.71 -24.51
N ALA A 22 -15.73 24.35 -23.62
CA ALA A 22 -15.44 24.42 -22.19
C ALA A 22 -15.96 23.20 -21.41
N SER A 23 -17.08 22.57 -21.80
CA SER A 23 -17.67 21.50 -20.97
C SER A 23 -17.01 20.13 -21.10
N SER A 24 -16.25 19.86 -22.16
CA SER A 24 -15.58 18.56 -22.34
C SER A 24 -14.27 18.46 -21.57
N VAL A 25 -13.54 19.58 -21.44
CA VAL A 25 -12.26 19.61 -20.73
C VAL A 25 -12.50 19.48 -19.23
N ASP A 26 -13.47 20.20 -18.67
CA ASP A 26 -13.85 20.10 -17.26
C ASP A 26 -14.37 18.70 -16.88
N ALA A 27 -15.08 18.02 -17.81
CA ALA A 27 -15.55 16.66 -17.59
C ALA A 27 -14.40 15.66 -17.55
N VAL A 28 -13.47 15.76 -18.51
CA VAL A 28 -12.27 14.92 -18.55
C VAL A 28 -11.38 15.15 -17.33
N GLU A 29 -11.23 16.40 -16.87
CA GLU A 29 -10.43 16.71 -15.67
C GLU A 29 -11.05 16.12 -14.39
N ARG A 30 -12.38 16.15 -14.27
CA ARG A 30 -13.10 15.50 -13.17
C ARG A 30 -12.93 13.99 -13.18
N GLU A 31 -13.05 13.35 -14.35
CA GLU A 31 -12.83 11.91 -14.49
C GLU A 31 -11.39 11.54 -14.16
N LEU A 32 -10.42 12.29 -14.67
CA LEU A 32 -9.00 12.05 -14.40
C LEU A 32 -8.66 12.24 -12.92
N LYS A 33 -9.30 13.21 -12.26
CA LYS A 33 -9.21 13.37 -10.80
C LYS A 33 -9.81 12.17 -10.06
N GLY A 34 -10.98 11.69 -10.47
CA GLY A 34 -11.61 10.50 -9.90
C GLY A 34 -10.72 9.26 -10.03
N ILE A 35 -10.13 9.04 -11.21
CA ILE A 35 -9.18 7.94 -11.46
C ILE A 35 -7.94 8.09 -10.57
N LYS A 36 -7.37 9.28 -10.48
CA LYS A 36 -6.20 9.57 -9.63
C LYS A 36 -6.48 9.28 -8.16
N ASP A 37 -7.64 9.68 -7.67
CA ASP A 37 -8.00 9.47 -6.27
C ASP A 37 -8.31 7.99 -5.99
N ALA A 38 -8.96 7.29 -6.91
CA ALA A 38 -9.15 5.84 -6.81
C ALA A 38 -7.80 5.08 -6.76
N ILE A 39 -6.82 5.47 -7.59
CA ILE A 39 -5.48 4.88 -7.57
C ILE A 39 -4.78 5.12 -6.22
N LYS A 40 -4.90 6.32 -5.64
CA LYS A 40 -4.33 6.61 -4.32
C LYS A 40 -4.95 5.74 -3.23
N GLU A 41 -6.26 5.53 -3.28
CA GLU A 41 -6.96 4.68 -2.31
C GLU A 41 -6.52 3.23 -2.41
N VAL A 42 -6.39 2.69 -3.62
CA VAL A 42 -5.83 1.34 -3.83
C VAL A 42 -4.39 1.26 -3.31
N ALA A 43 -3.55 2.25 -3.62
CA ALA A 43 -2.17 2.28 -3.12
C ALA A 43 -2.11 2.35 -1.58
N ARG A 44 -3.05 3.07 -0.95
CA ARG A 44 -3.18 3.12 0.52
C ARG A 44 -3.58 1.77 1.09
N ALA A 45 -4.58 1.12 0.50
CA ALA A 45 -5.03 -0.21 0.91
C ALA A 45 -3.92 -1.26 0.78
N ILE A 46 -3.12 -1.21 -0.29
CA ILE A 46 -1.96 -2.10 -0.46
C ILE A 46 -0.92 -1.85 0.63
N ARG A 47 -0.58 -0.60 0.94
CA ARG A 47 0.39 -0.27 2.00
C ARG A 47 -0.07 -0.78 3.36
N GLU A 48 -1.33 -0.53 3.71
CA GLU A 48 -1.91 -1.00 4.97
C GLU A 48 -1.97 -2.53 5.02
N GLY A 49 -2.39 -3.16 3.92
CA GLY A 49 -2.42 -4.62 3.77
C GLY A 49 -1.04 -5.24 3.94
N ASN A 50 0.01 -4.61 3.40
CA ASN A 50 1.39 -5.07 3.58
C ASN A 50 1.84 -4.96 5.04
N LEU A 51 1.53 -3.85 5.72
CA LEU A 51 1.86 -3.68 7.14
C LEU A 51 1.17 -4.74 8.01
N ILE A 52 -0.09 -5.07 7.72
CA ILE A 52 -0.83 -6.13 8.40
C ILE A 52 -0.22 -7.51 8.10
N ALA A 53 0.12 -7.77 6.83
CA ALA A 53 0.74 -9.03 6.41
C ALA A 53 2.12 -9.23 7.07
N GLU A 54 2.91 -8.17 7.25
CA GLU A 54 4.18 -8.23 7.98
C GLU A 54 3.99 -8.53 9.47
N ARG A 55 2.96 -7.95 10.10
CA ARG A 55 2.62 -8.23 11.51
C ARG A 55 2.13 -9.66 11.74
N GLY A 56 1.43 -10.24 10.76
CA GLY A 56 0.92 -11.61 10.82
C GLY A 56 1.94 -12.68 10.48
N ARG A 57 3.08 -12.32 9.86
CA ARG A 57 4.14 -13.28 9.54
C ARG A 57 4.88 -13.69 10.81
N PRO A 58 4.99 -15.00 11.11
CA PRO A 58 5.88 -15.48 12.16
C PRO A 58 7.28 -14.94 11.89
N ARG A 59 7.82 -14.17 12.83
CA ARG A 59 9.17 -13.61 12.72
C ARG A 59 10.15 -14.79 12.81
N VAL A 60 10.73 -15.18 11.68
CA VAL A 60 11.71 -16.26 11.60
C VAL A 60 13.05 -15.64 11.96
N TYR A 61 13.54 -15.91 13.18
CA TYR A 61 14.87 -15.48 13.57
C TYR A 61 15.89 -16.39 12.93
N SER A 62 16.83 -15.80 12.19
CA SER A 62 18.06 -16.50 11.81
C SER A 62 18.99 -16.62 13.02
N GLU A 63 19.92 -17.58 12.98
CA GLU A 63 20.89 -17.78 14.08
C GLU A 63 21.70 -16.51 14.38
N GLN A 64 21.98 -15.72 13.35
CA GLN A 64 22.72 -14.46 13.43
C GLN A 64 21.94 -13.36 14.17
N GLU A 65 20.60 -13.40 14.13
CA GLU A 65 19.74 -12.41 14.77
C GLU A 65 19.44 -12.74 16.25
N VAL A 66 19.70 -13.98 16.69
CA VAL A 66 19.43 -14.41 18.07
C VAL A 66 20.23 -13.59 19.08
N PHE A 67 21.54 -13.43 18.84
CA PHE A 67 22.41 -12.76 19.82
C PHE A 67 22.09 -11.26 19.98
N PRO A 68 21.94 -10.46 18.89
CA PRO A 68 21.46 -9.08 19.00
C PRO A 68 20.10 -8.95 19.69
N GLU A 69 19.19 -9.88 19.44
CA GLU A 69 17.86 -9.85 20.05
C GLU A 69 17.91 -10.14 21.56
N LEU A 70 18.79 -11.04 22.02
CA LEU A 70 19.02 -11.27 23.45
C LEU A 70 19.59 -10.01 24.15
N VAL A 71 20.47 -9.27 23.47
CA VAL A 71 20.95 -7.96 23.96
C VAL A 71 19.78 -6.98 24.08
N ARG A 72 18.93 -6.90 23.05
CA ARG A 72 17.76 -6.01 23.01
C ARG A 72 16.74 -6.30 24.11
N ILE A 73 16.56 -7.57 24.47
CA ILE A 73 15.63 -7.99 25.55
C ILE A 73 16.22 -7.69 26.94
N GLY A 74 17.52 -7.44 27.03
CA GLY A 74 18.20 -7.13 28.28
C GLY A 74 18.71 -8.36 29.02
N VAL A 75 18.96 -9.48 28.32
CA VAL A 75 19.60 -10.65 28.94
C VAL A 75 20.97 -10.25 29.48
N GLU A 76 21.28 -10.69 30.70
CA GLU A 76 22.54 -10.38 31.38
C GLU A 76 23.75 -10.81 30.55
N THR A 77 24.77 -9.96 30.48
CA THR A 77 25.92 -10.12 29.57
C THR A 77 26.57 -11.51 29.66
N HIS A 78 26.70 -12.05 30.87
CA HIS A 78 27.32 -13.35 31.09
C HIS A 78 26.44 -14.54 30.65
N LEU A 79 25.12 -14.35 30.52
CA LEU A 79 24.19 -15.37 30.07
C LEU A 79 23.96 -15.35 28.56
N ARG A 80 24.25 -14.24 27.87
CA ARG A 80 23.93 -14.05 26.44
C ARG A 80 24.48 -15.15 25.55
N TYR A 81 25.77 -15.49 25.69
CA TYR A 81 26.40 -16.53 24.88
C TYR A 81 25.77 -17.90 25.17
N LYS A 82 25.56 -18.24 26.44
CA LYS A 82 24.95 -19.51 26.83
C LYS A 82 23.52 -19.62 26.30
N ALA A 83 22.74 -18.54 26.40
CA ALA A 83 21.38 -18.45 25.90
C ALA A 83 21.34 -18.54 24.36
N SER A 84 22.25 -17.88 23.64
CA SER A 84 22.30 -17.97 22.18
C SER A 84 22.58 -19.39 21.72
N THR A 85 23.59 -20.06 22.29
CA THR A 85 23.93 -21.44 21.92
C THR A 85 22.79 -22.40 22.25
N PHE A 86 22.12 -22.20 23.40
CA PHE A 86 20.98 -23.00 23.82
C PHE A 86 19.76 -22.88 22.90
N LEU A 87 19.49 -21.67 22.39
CA LEU A 87 18.38 -21.40 21.46
C LEU A 87 18.70 -21.87 20.04
N VAL A 88 19.92 -21.63 19.56
CA VAL A 88 20.38 -22.06 18.22
C VAL A 88 20.42 -23.59 18.10
N ALA A 89 20.82 -24.29 19.16
CA ALA A 89 20.86 -25.75 19.19
C ALA A 89 19.49 -26.43 19.00
N ASN A 90 18.38 -25.70 19.14
CA ASN A 90 17.04 -26.24 18.92
C ASN A 90 16.09 -25.17 18.33
N SER A 91 15.80 -25.30 17.04
CA SER A 91 14.92 -24.39 16.31
C SER A 91 13.49 -24.32 16.88
N GLY A 92 13.02 -25.37 17.56
CA GLY A 92 11.74 -25.37 18.28
C GLY A 92 11.77 -24.46 19.51
N ARG A 93 12.86 -24.47 20.29
CA ARG A 93 13.05 -23.55 21.43
C ARG A 93 13.15 -22.11 20.98
N MET A 94 13.87 -21.87 19.89
CA MET A 94 13.97 -20.55 19.26
C MET A 94 12.58 -20.02 18.88
N LYS A 95 11.79 -20.81 18.15
CA LYS A 95 10.43 -20.44 17.75
C LYS A 95 9.51 -20.21 18.95
N ALA A 96 9.58 -21.05 19.98
CA ALA A 96 8.78 -20.88 21.19
C ALA A 96 9.16 -19.61 21.97
N PHE A 97 10.46 -19.35 22.14
CA PHE A 97 10.94 -18.19 22.89
C PHE A 97 10.64 -16.88 22.15
N PHE A 98 10.92 -16.82 20.85
CA PHE A 98 10.73 -15.60 20.06
C PHE A 98 9.31 -15.42 19.50
N GLY A 99 8.49 -16.47 19.51
CA GLY A 99 7.07 -16.40 19.19
C GLY A 99 6.25 -15.69 20.26
N CYS A 100 6.75 -15.65 21.50
CA CYS A 100 6.16 -14.84 22.57
C CYS A 100 6.60 -13.37 22.42
N PRO A 101 5.67 -12.40 22.47
CA PRO A 101 6.02 -11.00 22.29
C PRO A 101 6.95 -10.51 23.42
N PRO A 102 7.81 -9.51 23.16
CA PRO A 102 8.84 -9.08 24.12
C PRO A 102 8.31 -8.59 25.47
N TRP A 103 7.08 -8.06 25.53
CA TRP A 103 6.46 -7.58 26.76
C TRP A 103 5.99 -8.73 27.67
N GLU A 104 5.59 -9.88 27.12
CA GLU A 104 5.18 -11.06 27.89
C GLU A 104 6.37 -11.92 28.36
N ARG A 105 7.55 -11.73 27.76
CA ARG A 105 8.75 -12.53 28.08
C ARG A 105 9.40 -12.21 29.43
N ARG A 106 9.14 -11.03 30.00
CA ARG A 106 9.80 -10.58 31.24
C ARG A 106 9.11 -11.08 32.51
N ASP A 107 7.88 -11.55 32.42
CA ASP A 107 7.04 -11.94 33.57
C ASP A 107 7.00 -13.46 33.81
N ARG A 108 7.95 -14.23 33.26
CA ARG A 108 8.08 -15.68 33.47
C ARG A 108 9.32 -16.07 34.28
#